data_AF-A0A0Q7A5Y7-F1
#
_entry.id   AF-A0A0Q7A5Y7-F1
#
_cell.length_a   1.000
_cell.length_b   1.000
_cell.length_c   1.000
_cell.angle_alpha   90.00
_cell.angle_beta   90.00
_cell.angle_gamma   90.00
#
_symmetry.space_group_name_H-M   'P 1'
#
loop_
_entity.id
_entity.type
_entity.pdbx_description
1 polymer ?
#
loop_
_entity_poly.entity_id
_entity_poly.type
_entity_poly.pdbx_seq_one_letter_code
_entity_poly.pdbx_strand_id
1 'polypeptide(L)'
;MLELAIRHQQGAFTLDANLAIGRGLTALFGPSGSGKTTLVNIVAGLIRPTEGRVIFDGEPWSDTGLGVFLPPHERRIGYVFQEGRLFPHMSVSQNLRYGERRLPKGERREDLVRVTDLLGISSLLDRRPAHLSGGEKQRVALGRALMASPKLLLMDEPLSALDQDLKTQILPYIERIRDDVGVPILYVSHSLDEVARLATGVVTFERGKATAIGRPDAMLATIARGTGDLPAGNFIEATVTGHDDRDGLTEALATAGPIVLRRAQVEIGARIRVFVPVSDIVVTKGAAEGLSALNRLSGVVADISDSGQGAVTLSVDCNGERLVAELTRRSVSQLALTQGMPVSLLFKTVSIASEGLFRRR
;
A
#
# COMPACT_ATOMS: atom_id res chain seq x y z
N MET A 1 9.61 -0.65 15.68
CA MET A 1 8.75 0.44 16.15
C MET A 1 9.51 1.74 15.95
N LEU A 2 8.94 2.66 15.17
CA LEU A 2 9.49 3.98 14.93
C LEU A 2 8.69 4.99 15.76
N GLU A 3 9.37 5.72 16.63
CA GLU A 3 8.78 6.75 17.47
C GLU A 3 9.34 8.12 17.06
N LEU A 4 8.44 9.07 16.88
CA LEU A 4 8.72 10.43 16.45
C LEU A 4 8.09 11.36 17.47
N ALA A 5 8.88 12.24 18.06
CA ALA A 5 8.39 13.39 18.81
C ALA A 5 9.27 14.57 18.40
N ILE A 6 8.93 15.21 17.29
CA ILE A 6 9.76 16.23 16.66
C ILE A 6 8.99 17.50 16.35
N ARG A 7 9.72 18.61 16.39
CA ARG A 7 9.30 19.88 15.80
C ARG A 7 10.41 20.38 14.86
N HIS A 8 10.04 20.81 13.67
CA HIS A 8 11.02 21.25 12.68
C HIS A 8 10.53 22.45 11.87
N GLN A 9 11.35 23.49 11.79
CA GLN A 9 11.07 24.69 11.00
C GLN A 9 11.63 24.54 9.59
N GLN A 10 10.75 24.61 8.58
CA GLN A 10 11.10 24.60 7.16
C GLN A 10 10.59 25.88 6.50
N GLY A 11 11.44 26.90 6.39
CA GLY A 11 11.03 28.21 5.90
C GLY A 11 9.95 28.83 6.80
N ALA A 12 8.79 29.18 6.24
CA ALA A 12 7.65 29.72 6.99
C ALA A 12 6.75 28.63 7.63
N PHE A 13 7.02 27.36 7.36
CA PHE A 13 6.21 26.23 7.79
C PHE A 13 6.87 25.49 8.96
N THR A 14 6.06 25.02 9.92
CA THR A 14 6.52 24.18 11.03
C THR A 14 5.91 22.80 10.90
N LEU A 15 6.76 21.77 10.84
CA LEU A 15 6.37 20.38 10.98
C LEU A 15 6.34 20.01 12.46
N ASP A 16 5.21 19.51 12.94
CA ASP A 16 5.03 18.94 14.29
C ASP A 16 4.53 17.51 14.14
N ALA A 17 5.29 16.54 14.65
CA ALA A 17 4.94 15.13 14.57
C ALA A 17 5.21 14.42 15.91
N ASN A 18 4.14 13.95 16.52
CA ASN A 18 4.16 13.03 17.65
C ASN A 18 3.48 11.72 17.23
N LEU A 19 4.27 10.74 16.78
CA LEU A 19 3.79 9.53 16.11
C LEU A 19 4.49 8.29 16.66
N ALA A 20 3.73 7.21 16.80
CA ALA A 20 4.22 5.88 17.08
C ALA A 20 3.82 4.95 15.93
N ILE A 21 4.82 4.50 15.16
CA ILE A 21 4.62 3.72 13.95
C ILE A 21 5.13 2.30 14.17
N GLY A 22 4.20 1.34 14.07
CA GLY A 22 4.46 -0.08 14.29
C GLY A 22 5.05 -0.81 13.08
N ARG A 23 4.84 -2.12 13.05
CA ARG A 23 5.09 -2.95 11.85
C ARG A 23 4.02 -2.69 10.79
N GLY A 24 4.31 -3.11 9.56
CA GLY A 24 3.42 -2.93 8.42
C GLY A 24 3.80 -1.70 7.60
N LEU A 25 2.86 -1.20 6.81
CA LEU A 25 3.05 -0.06 5.92
C LEU A 25 2.20 1.11 6.40
N THR A 26 2.85 2.21 6.79
CA THR A 26 2.17 3.44 7.17
C THR A 26 2.20 4.42 6.01
N ALA A 27 1.04 4.73 5.47
CA ALA A 27 0.90 5.72 4.43
C ALA A 27 0.91 7.14 5.00
N LEU A 28 1.71 8.00 4.40
CA LEU A 28 1.73 9.43 4.68
C LEU A 28 0.87 10.13 3.62
N PHE A 29 -0.26 10.67 4.05
CA PHE A 29 -1.24 11.27 3.14
C PHE A 29 -1.49 12.75 3.46
N GLY A 30 -1.66 13.56 2.43
CA GLY A 30 -1.99 14.98 2.57
C GLY A 30 -1.60 15.76 1.32
N PRO A 31 -1.97 17.05 1.24
CA PRO A 31 -1.69 17.88 0.07
C PRO A 31 -0.19 18.06 -0.18
N SER A 32 0.18 18.42 -1.41
CA SER A 32 1.57 18.78 -1.74
C SER A 32 2.07 19.91 -0.83
N GLY A 33 3.32 19.81 -0.38
CA GLY A 33 3.91 20.79 0.54
C GLY A 33 3.49 20.65 2.01
N SER A 34 2.71 19.63 2.38
CA SER A 34 2.25 19.42 3.77
C SER A 34 3.32 18.90 4.74
N GLY A 35 4.56 18.69 4.30
CA GLY A 35 5.67 18.21 5.13
C GLY A 35 5.94 16.70 5.11
N LYS A 36 5.26 15.91 4.25
CA LYS A 36 5.47 14.45 4.12
C LYS A 36 6.93 14.09 3.82
N THR A 37 7.48 14.62 2.73
CA THR A 37 8.88 14.42 2.33
C THR A 37 9.85 14.94 3.40
N THR A 38 9.53 16.04 4.08
CA THR A 38 10.33 16.55 5.21
C THR A 38 10.38 15.55 6.37
N LEU A 39 9.23 14.98 6.76
CA LEU A 39 9.18 13.94 7.80
C LEU A 39 10.02 12.72 7.40
N VAL A 40 9.87 12.22 6.16
CA VAL A 40 10.64 11.08 5.65
C VAL A 40 12.14 11.38 5.65
N ASN A 41 12.55 12.58 5.25
CA ASN A 41 13.95 13.01 5.27
C ASN A 41 14.51 13.13 6.69
N ILE A 42 13.70 13.52 7.69
CA ILE A 42 14.10 13.53 9.10
C ILE A 42 14.30 12.09 9.61
N VAL A 43 13.37 11.19 9.29
CA VAL A 43 13.50 9.76 9.60
C VAL A 43 14.74 9.16 8.91
N ALA A 44 15.03 9.58 7.69
CA ALA A 44 16.19 9.13 6.93
C ALA A 44 17.53 9.67 7.47
N GLY A 45 17.51 10.72 8.30
CA GLY A 45 18.71 11.43 8.76
C GLY A 45 19.29 12.39 7.73
N LEU A 46 18.54 12.72 6.68
CA LEU A 46 18.93 13.72 5.67
C LEU A 46 18.65 15.14 6.14
N ILE A 47 17.70 15.30 7.05
CA ILE A 47 17.39 16.55 7.73
C ILE A 47 17.52 16.31 9.24
N ARG A 48 18.21 17.22 9.93
CA ARG A 48 18.23 17.24 11.40
C ARG A 48 16.98 17.97 11.90
N PRO A 49 16.16 17.36 12.78
CA PRO A 49 15.01 18.06 13.37
C PRO A 49 15.49 19.28 14.16
N THR A 50 14.64 20.31 14.25
CA THR A 50 14.98 21.51 15.04
C THR A 50 14.94 21.16 16.52
N GLU A 51 13.93 20.42 16.94
CA GLU A 51 13.72 19.95 18.31
C GLU A 51 13.15 18.52 18.32
N GLY A 52 13.47 17.78 19.37
CA GLY A 52 12.86 16.49 19.67
C GLY A 52 13.70 15.29 19.28
N ARG A 53 13.05 14.13 19.09
CA ARG A 53 13.72 12.84 18.91
C ARG A 53 13.05 11.92 17.89
N VAL A 54 13.89 11.07 17.29
CA VAL A 54 13.54 9.97 16.41
C VAL A 54 14.17 8.71 16.98
N ILE A 55 13.35 7.74 17.36
CA ILE A 55 13.80 6.47 17.95
C ILE A 55 13.31 5.33 17.06
N PHE A 56 14.17 4.37 16.76
CA PHE A 56 13.81 3.18 15.99
C PHE A 56 14.23 1.92 16.73
N ASP A 57 13.25 1.07 17.07
CA ASP A 57 13.46 -0.16 17.86
C ASP A 57 14.25 0.07 19.15
N GLY A 58 13.96 1.18 19.84
CA GLY A 58 14.64 1.60 21.07
C GLY A 58 15.99 2.30 20.86
N GLU A 59 16.51 2.34 19.63
CA GLU A 59 17.75 3.02 19.29
C GLU A 59 17.48 4.50 18.93
N PRO A 60 18.11 5.48 19.61
CA PRO A 60 17.95 6.89 19.27
C PRO A 60 18.71 7.20 17.98
N TRP A 61 17.98 7.49 16.90
CA TRP A 61 18.56 7.94 15.65
C TRP A 61 18.81 9.45 15.62
N SER A 62 17.96 10.22 16.30
CA SER A 62 18.16 11.64 16.52
C SER A 62 17.60 11.99 17.89
N ASP A 63 18.31 12.79 18.67
CA ASP A 63 17.78 13.39 19.91
C ASP A 63 18.47 14.73 20.13
N THR A 64 17.73 15.84 20.00
CA THR A 64 18.30 17.18 20.12
C THR A 64 18.71 17.52 21.56
N GLY A 65 18.04 16.95 22.57
CA GLY A 65 18.36 17.18 23.97
C GLY A 65 19.64 16.45 24.41
N LEU A 66 19.92 15.31 23.80
CA LEU A 66 21.14 14.52 24.04
C LEU A 66 22.27 14.79 23.03
N GLY A 67 22.04 15.65 22.04
CA GLY A 67 23.01 15.94 20.97
C GLY A 67 23.27 14.78 20.01
N VAL A 68 22.39 13.76 19.99
CA VAL A 68 22.52 12.56 19.18
C VAL A 68 22.00 12.79 17.76
N PHE A 69 22.75 12.37 16.75
CA PHE A 69 22.31 12.35 15.36
C PHE A 69 23.06 11.28 14.56
N LEU A 70 22.44 10.12 14.42
CA LEU A 70 22.96 9.00 13.65
C LEU A 70 22.88 9.35 12.14
N PRO A 71 23.98 9.30 11.38
CA PRO A 71 23.96 9.65 9.97
C PRO A 71 23.18 8.61 9.13
N PRO A 72 22.64 8.98 7.95
CA PRO A 72 21.80 8.11 7.14
C PRO A 72 22.38 6.72 6.82
N HIS A 73 23.69 6.65 6.59
CA HIS A 73 24.37 5.42 6.18
C HIS A 73 24.52 4.40 7.32
N GLU A 74 24.34 4.82 8.58
CA GLU A 74 24.37 3.94 9.76
C GLU A 74 22.96 3.46 10.16
N ARG A 75 21.89 4.13 9.70
CA ARG A 75 20.49 3.79 10.04
C ARG A 75 19.97 2.50 9.38
N ARG A 76 20.70 1.91 8.43
CA ARG A 76 20.31 0.70 7.67
C ARG A 76 18.90 0.78 7.05
N ILE A 77 18.59 1.92 6.46
CA ILE A 77 17.32 2.18 5.77
C ILE A 77 17.43 1.94 4.26
N GLY A 78 16.35 1.52 3.64
CA GLY A 78 16.18 1.56 2.19
C GLY A 78 15.38 2.81 1.86
N TYR A 79 15.86 3.67 0.97
CA TYR A 79 15.12 4.86 0.55
C TYR A 79 14.95 4.87 -0.97
N VAL A 80 13.70 4.74 -1.42
CA VAL A 80 13.24 5.04 -2.77
C VAL A 80 12.74 6.48 -2.82
N PHE A 81 13.51 7.35 -3.48
CA PHE A 81 13.13 8.74 -3.71
C PHE A 81 12.14 8.85 -4.88
N GLN A 82 11.43 9.98 -4.95
CA GLN A 82 10.56 10.31 -6.08
C GLN A 82 11.32 10.33 -7.42
N GLU A 83 12.55 10.84 -7.40
CA GLU A 83 13.47 10.72 -8.53
C GLU A 83 14.36 9.48 -8.40
N GLY A 84 14.57 8.76 -9.49
CA GLY A 84 15.52 7.64 -9.58
C GLY A 84 16.98 8.09 -9.42
N ARG A 85 17.38 8.46 -8.19
CA ARG A 85 18.72 8.94 -7.79
C ARG A 85 19.76 7.83 -7.82
N LEU A 86 20.09 7.35 -9.02
CA LEU A 86 21.08 6.31 -9.26
C LEU A 86 22.50 6.88 -9.27
N PHE A 87 23.50 6.03 -8.98
CA PHE A 87 24.90 6.38 -9.13
C PHE A 87 25.26 6.38 -10.63
N PRO A 88 25.55 7.55 -11.24
CA PRO A 88 25.64 7.67 -12.69
C PRO A 88 26.86 6.96 -13.27
N HIS A 89 27.90 6.77 -12.47
CA HIS A 89 29.15 6.10 -12.83
C HIS A 89 29.10 4.57 -12.65
N MET A 90 28.03 4.04 -12.05
CA MET A 90 27.83 2.61 -11.84
C MET A 90 26.86 2.02 -12.85
N SER A 91 27.04 0.76 -13.23
CA SER A 91 26.03 0.02 -13.98
C SER A 91 24.77 -0.23 -13.14
N VAL A 92 23.69 -0.71 -13.77
CA VAL A 92 22.47 -1.13 -13.07
C VAL A 92 22.80 -2.23 -12.05
N SER A 93 23.53 -3.28 -12.45
CA SER A 93 23.96 -4.35 -11.55
C SER A 93 24.75 -3.82 -10.34
N GLN A 94 25.65 -2.86 -10.56
CA GLN A 94 26.42 -2.23 -9.50
C GLN A 94 25.56 -1.35 -8.59
N ASN A 95 24.57 -0.64 -9.13
CA ASN A 95 23.58 0.11 -8.35
C ASN A 95 22.79 -0.83 -7.45
N LEU A 96 22.23 -1.91 -8.00
CA LEU A 96 21.42 -2.89 -7.27
C LEU A 96 22.22 -3.51 -6.11
N ARG A 97 23.47 -3.93 -6.36
CA ARG A 97 24.33 -4.58 -5.36
C ARG A 97 25.05 -3.60 -4.42
N TYR A 98 24.85 -2.29 -4.54
CA TYR A 98 25.61 -1.32 -3.77
C TYR A 98 25.40 -1.49 -2.25
N GLY A 99 24.15 -1.70 -1.83
CA GLY A 99 23.78 -1.93 -0.42
C GLY A 99 24.33 -3.23 0.15
N GLU A 100 24.40 -4.30 -0.66
CA GLU A 100 24.86 -5.63 -0.23
C GLU A 100 26.28 -5.64 0.34
N ARG A 101 27.13 -4.71 -0.12
CA ARG A 101 28.54 -4.61 0.30
C ARG A 101 28.69 -4.29 1.79
N ARG A 102 27.66 -3.69 2.40
CA ARG A 102 27.64 -3.31 3.82
C ARG A 102 26.91 -4.34 4.69
N LEU A 103 26.43 -5.43 4.10
CA LEU A 103 25.70 -6.49 4.81
C LEU A 103 26.56 -7.74 4.99
N PRO A 104 26.56 -8.35 6.19
CA PRO A 104 27.01 -9.73 6.36
C PRO A 104 26.27 -10.67 5.39
N LYS A 105 26.95 -11.70 4.87
CA LYS A 105 26.34 -12.61 3.88
C LYS A 105 25.02 -13.24 4.36
N GLY A 106 24.92 -13.58 5.65
CA GLY A 106 23.71 -14.17 6.24
C GLY A 106 22.54 -13.22 6.43
N GLU A 107 22.73 -11.91 6.25
CA GLU A 107 21.67 -10.90 6.36
C GLU A 107 21.09 -10.50 5.00
N ARG A 108 21.60 -11.06 3.90
CA ARG A 108 21.11 -10.81 2.54
C ARG A 108 19.86 -11.64 2.31
N ARG A 109 18.70 -10.98 2.18
CA ARG A 109 17.39 -11.63 2.03
C ARG A 109 16.94 -11.76 0.57
N GLU A 110 17.40 -10.85 -0.26
CA GLU A 110 16.94 -10.72 -1.65
C GLU A 110 17.92 -11.34 -2.64
N ASP A 111 17.37 -11.94 -3.69
CA ASP A 111 18.13 -12.49 -4.80
C ASP A 111 18.06 -11.54 -6.01
N LEU A 112 19.22 -11.32 -6.66
CA LEU A 112 19.31 -10.37 -7.76
C LEU A 112 18.41 -10.78 -8.94
N VAL A 113 18.43 -12.05 -9.34
CA VAL A 113 17.68 -12.54 -10.50
C VAL A 113 16.20 -12.35 -10.26
N ARG A 114 15.73 -12.76 -9.08
CA ARG A 114 14.33 -12.60 -8.69
C ARG A 114 13.89 -11.13 -8.68
N VAL A 115 14.68 -10.23 -8.12
CA VAL A 115 14.37 -8.80 -8.09
C VAL A 115 14.38 -8.20 -9.49
N THR A 116 15.33 -8.59 -10.35
CA THR A 116 15.42 -8.04 -11.71
C THR A 116 14.30 -8.53 -12.61
N ASP A 117 13.86 -9.78 -12.45
CA ASP A 117 12.75 -10.35 -13.22
C ASP A 117 11.42 -9.71 -12.83
N LEU A 118 11.16 -9.57 -11.52
CA LEU A 118 9.98 -8.86 -11.01
C LEU A 118 9.86 -7.44 -11.57
N LEU A 119 10.99 -6.72 -11.63
CA LEU A 119 11.03 -5.34 -12.08
C LEU A 119 11.17 -5.24 -13.61
N GLY A 120 11.32 -6.34 -14.33
CA GLY A 120 11.55 -6.34 -15.77
C GLY A 120 12.81 -5.56 -16.18
N ILE A 121 13.89 -5.64 -15.39
CA ILE A 121 15.16 -4.94 -15.60
C ILE A 121 16.35 -5.87 -15.83
N SER A 122 16.13 -7.18 -15.97
CA SER A 122 17.19 -8.18 -16.18
C SER A 122 18.05 -7.89 -17.41
N SER A 123 17.47 -7.37 -18.50
CA SER A 123 18.19 -6.97 -19.71
C SER A 123 18.98 -5.65 -19.59
N LEU A 124 18.82 -4.92 -18.47
CA LEU A 124 19.42 -3.60 -18.26
C LEU A 124 20.68 -3.64 -17.39
N LEU A 125 21.07 -4.81 -16.88
CA LEU A 125 22.11 -4.97 -15.84
C LEU A 125 23.45 -4.30 -16.16
N ASP A 126 23.86 -4.30 -17.42
CA ASP A 126 25.12 -3.72 -17.88
C ASP A 126 25.01 -2.24 -18.28
N ARG A 127 23.79 -1.71 -18.41
CA ARG A 127 23.58 -0.30 -18.76
C ARG A 127 23.94 0.62 -17.60
N ARG A 128 24.25 1.88 -17.92
CA ARG A 128 24.45 2.96 -16.95
C ARG A 128 23.21 3.87 -16.90
N PRO A 129 22.95 4.57 -15.77
CA PRO A 129 21.75 5.39 -15.59
C PRO A 129 21.48 6.43 -16.68
N ALA A 130 22.53 6.97 -17.32
CA ALA A 130 22.37 7.95 -18.40
C ALA A 130 21.60 7.40 -19.62
N HIS A 131 21.60 6.08 -19.83
CA HIS A 131 20.95 5.39 -20.95
C HIS A 131 19.62 4.73 -20.55
N LEU A 132 19.04 5.15 -19.43
CA LEU A 132 17.78 4.63 -18.91
C LEU A 132 16.67 5.68 -19.03
N SER A 133 15.46 5.23 -19.33
CA SER A 133 14.23 6.03 -19.21
C SER A 133 13.94 6.38 -17.75
N GLY A 134 13.02 7.32 -17.51
CA GLY A 134 12.60 7.68 -16.15
C GLY A 134 12.03 6.47 -15.38
N GLY A 135 11.14 5.71 -16.00
CA GLY A 135 10.57 4.49 -15.41
C GLY A 135 11.61 3.39 -15.18
N GLU A 136 12.59 3.21 -16.08
CA GLU A 136 13.71 2.30 -15.86
C GLU A 136 14.57 2.72 -14.66
N LYS A 137 14.88 4.02 -14.52
CA LYS A 137 15.63 4.54 -13.37
C LYS A 137 14.87 4.29 -12.06
N GLN A 138 13.55 4.48 -12.07
CA GLN A 138 12.70 4.27 -10.91
C GLN A 138 12.69 2.80 -10.48
N ARG A 139 12.53 1.89 -11.45
CA ARG A 139 12.62 0.44 -11.21
C ARG A 139 13.97 0.04 -10.62
N VAL A 140 15.08 0.55 -11.17
CA VAL A 140 16.42 0.26 -10.61
C VAL A 140 16.59 0.84 -9.21
N ALA A 141 16.02 2.03 -8.92
CA ALA A 141 16.07 2.62 -7.60
C ALA A 141 15.29 1.80 -6.57
N LEU A 142 14.12 1.31 -6.95
CA LEU A 142 13.32 0.37 -6.15
C LEU A 142 14.11 -0.92 -5.90
N GLY A 143 14.62 -1.56 -6.95
CA GLY A 143 15.45 -2.77 -6.83
C GLY A 143 16.65 -2.57 -5.91
N ARG A 144 17.34 -1.44 -5.99
CA ARG A 144 18.48 -1.11 -5.12
C ARG A 144 18.07 -1.02 -3.64
N ALA A 145 16.93 -0.41 -3.34
CA ALA A 145 16.44 -0.32 -1.97
C ALA A 145 16.07 -1.71 -1.42
N LEU A 146 15.49 -2.57 -2.24
CA LEU A 146 15.13 -3.95 -1.89
C LEU A 146 16.37 -4.81 -1.62
N MET A 147 17.34 -4.78 -2.53
CA MET A 147 18.60 -5.53 -2.41
C MET A 147 19.43 -5.15 -1.16
N ALA A 148 19.15 -3.99 -0.56
CA ALA A 148 19.83 -3.53 0.65
C ALA A 148 19.34 -4.17 1.97
N SER A 149 18.37 -5.11 1.92
CA SER A 149 17.80 -5.80 3.10
C SER A 149 17.59 -4.87 4.32
N PRO A 150 16.83 -3.77 4.16
CA PRO A 150 16.79 -2.70 5.15
C PRO A 150 15.97 -3.07 6.40
N LYS A 151 16.24 -2.37 7.51
CA LYS A 151 15.42 -2.45 8.72
C LYS A 151 14.12 -1.64 8.60
N LEU A 152 14.13 -0.59 7.78
CA LEU A 152 13.02 0.31 7.51
C LEU A 152 13.08 0.74 6.05
N LEU A 153 11.94 0.70 5.37
CA LEU A 153 11.82 1.11 3.99
C LEU A 153 11.07 2.44 3.91
N LEU A 154 11.70 3.43 3.28
CA LEU A 154 11.14 4.74 3.02
C LEU A 154 10.86 4.83 1.53
N MET A 155 9.63 5.12 1.17
CA MET A 155 9.23 5.26 -0.21
C MET A 155 8.50 6.58 -0.41
N ASP A 156 9.10 7.47 -1.21
CA ASP A 156 8.51 8.76 -1.54
C ASP A 156 8.00 8.75 -2.98
N GLU A 157 6.69 8.57 -3.16
CA GLU A 157 6.01 8.40 -4.46
C GLU A 157 6.69 7.37 -5.40
N PRO A 158 7.00 6.16 -4.90
CA PRO A 158 7.88 5.21 -5.60
C PRO A 158 7.32 4.73 -6.94
N LEU A 159 5.98 4.72 -7.10
CA LEU A 159 5.29 4.19 -8.27
C LEU A 159 4.78 5.29 -9.23
N SER A 160 5.01 6.56 -8.93
CA SER A 160 4.48 7.70 -9.69
C SER A 160 4.85 7.68 -11.18
N ALA A 161 6.06 7.21 -11.51
CA ALA A 161 6.59 7.16 -12.88
C ALA A 161 6.42 5.80 -13.59
N LEU A 162 5.62 4.88 -13.02
CA LEU A 162 5.41 3.54 -13.56
C LEU A 162 4.03 3.42 -14.23
N ASP A 163 3.97 2.61 -15.29
CA ASP A 163 2.71 2.24 -15.94
C ASP A 163 1.86 1.31 -15.06
N GLN A 164 0.57 1.19 -15.40
CA GLN A 164 -0.41 0.47 -14.59
C GLN A 164 -0.16 -1.05 -14.53
N ASP A 165 0.33 -1.64 -15.62
CA ASP A 165 0.62 -3.09 -15.68
C ASP A 165 1.76 -3.42 -14.72
N LEU A 166 2.84 -2.63 -14.77
CA LEU A 166 3.97 -2.79 -13.88
C LEU A 166 3.61 -2.51 -12.43
N LYS A 167 2.79 -1.49 -12.15
CA LYS A 167 2.25 -1.26 -10.79
C LYS A 167 1.54 -2.50 -10.26
N THR A 168 0.68 -3.11 -11.08
CA THR A 168 -0.07 -4.31 -10.71
C THR A 168 0.84 -5.50 -10.38
N GLN A 169 2.00 -5.59 -11.02
CA GLN A 169 3.02 -6.61 -10.73
C GLN A 169 3.85 -6.31 -9.47
N ILE A 170 4.13 -5.03 -9.18
CA ILE A 170 4.97 -4.61 -8.04
C ILE A 170 4.19 -4.57 -6.73
N LEU A 171 2.92 -4.17 -6.74
CA LEU A 171 2.11 -4.04 -5.51
C LEU A 171 2.09 -5.32 -4.66
N PRO A 172 1.86 -6.53 -5.22
CA PRO A 172 1.96 -7.78 -4.47
C PRO A 172 3.32 -8.01 -3.81
N TYR A 173 4.40 -7.48 -4.39
CA TYR A 173 5.72 -7.60 -3.81
C TYR A 173 5.93 -6.68 -2.60
N ILE A 174 5.37 -5.46 -2.66
CA ILE A 174 5.38 -4.54 -1.52
C ILE A 174 4.57 -5.13 -0.35
N GLU A 175 3.42 -5.75 -0.66
CA GLU A 175 2.62 -6.52 0.31
C GLU A 175 3.47 -7.63 0.95
N ARG A 176 4.15 -8.45 0.14
CA ARG A 176 5.03 -9.50 0.64
C ARG A 176 6.15 -8.98 1.57
N ILE A 177 6.80 -7.85 1.24
CA ILE A 177 7.85 -7.27 2.10
C ILE A 177 7.27 -6.84 3.45
N ARG A 178 6.08 -6.24 3.42
CA ARG A 178 5.34 -5.79 4.60
C ARG A 178 4.96 -6.97 5.48
N ASP A 179 4.45 -8.05 4.90
CA ASP A 179 3.77 -9.11 5.65
C ASP A 179 4.67 -10.32 5.93
N ASP A 180 5.39 -10.84 4.94
CA ASP A 180 6.27 -12.01 5.11
C ASP A 180 7.58 -11.63 5.78
N VAL A 181 8.22 -10.55 5.30
CA VAL A 181 9.53 -10.13 5.79
C VAL A 181 9.39 -9.27 7.05
N GLY A 182 8.25 -8.60 7.22
CA GLY A 182 7.93 -7.80 8.40
C GLY A 182 8.72 -6.49 8.47
N VAL A 183 9.25 -6.00 7.34
CA VAL A 183 9.98 -4.71 7.29
C VAL A 183 8.96 -3.58 7.39
N PRO A 184 9.04 -2.68 8.39
CA PRO A 184 8.20 -1.49 8.43
C PRO A 184 8.43 -0.60 7.21
N ILE A 185 7.36 -0.01 6.68
CA ILE A 185 7.40 0.85 5.50
C ILE A 185 6.73 2.19 5.80
N LEU A 186 7.42 3.31 5.53
CA LEU A 186 6.78 4.62 5.38
C LEU A 186 6.57 4.90 3.90
N TYR A 187 5.31 5.07 3.50
CA TYR A 187 4.92 5.17 2.11
C TYR A 187 4.22 6.50 1.84
N VAL A 188 4.86 7.38 1.08
CA VAL A 188 4.24 8.63 0.62
C VAL A 188 3.59 8.33 -0.72
N SER A 189 2.29 8.58 -0.81
CA SER A 189 1.57 8.51 -2.08
C SER A 189 0.38 9.44 -2.07
N HIS A 190 0.04 9.94 -3.26
CA HIS A 190 -1.17 10.68 -3.54
C HIS A 190 -2.27 9.78 -4.13
N SER A 191 -1.95 8.53 -4.47
CA SER A 191 -2.93 7.56 -4.97
C SER A 191 -3.72 6.95 -3.82
N LEU A 192 -5.03 7.18 -3.81
CA LEU A 192 -5.94 6.56 -2.84
C LEU A 192 -5.97 5.05 -2.99
N ASP A 193 -5.85 4.52 -4.21
CA ASP A 193 -5.84 3.08 -4.48
C ASP A 193 -4.61 2.40 -3.87
N GLU A 194 -3.43 3.02 -4.01
CA GLU A 194 -2.20 2.53 -3.38
C GLU A 194 -2.34 2.54 -1.85
N VAL A 195 -2.85 3.62 -1.28
CA VAL A 195 -3.05 3.74 0.18
C VAL A 195 -4.08 2.71 0.67
N ALA A 196 -5.20 2.57 -0.02
CA ALA A 196 -6.27 1.64 0.35
C ALA A 196 -5.81 0.19 0.33
N ARG A 197 -5.00 -0.17 -0.66
CA ARG A 197 -4.46 -1.52 -0.84
C ARG A 197 -3.30 -1.83 0.10
N LEU A 198 -2.36 -0.89 0.26
CA LEU A 198 -1.09 -1.15 0.93
C LEU A 198 -1.07 -0.77 2.41
N ALA A 199 -1.82 0.26 2.83
CA ALA A 199 -1.61 0.83 4.16
C ALA A 199 -2.20 -0.04 5.27
N THR A 200 -1.43 -0.28 6.32
CA THR A 200 -1.88 -0.80 7.62
C THR A 200 -2.15 0.31 8.62
N GLY A 201 -1.56 1.49 8.39
CA GLY A 201 -1.87 2.71 9.12
C GLY A 201 -1.78 3.93 8.22
N VAL A 202 -2.45 5.01 8.59
CA VAL A 202 -2.39 6.28 7.87
C VAL A 202 -2.03 7.41 8.83
N VAL A 203 -1.11 8.25 8.38
CA VAL A 203 -0.79 9.54 9.00
C VAL A 203 -1.21 10.64 8.04
N THR A 204 -2.07 11.53 8.50
CA THR A 204 -2.47 12.71 7.74
C THR A 204 -1.69 13.93 8.17
N PHE A 205 -1.55 14.86 7.24
CA PHE A 205 -0.85 16.12 7.45
C PHE A 205 -1.81 17.28 7.21
N GLU A 206 -2.06 18.06 8.26
CA GLU A 206 -2.86 19.28 8.18
C GLU A 206 -2.11 20.44 8.80
N ARG A 207 -1.86 21.50 8.01
CA ARG A 207 -1.15 22.73 8.45
C ARG A 207 0.16 22.46 9.21
N GLY A 208 0.88 21.41 8.79
CA GLY A 208 2.17 21.01 9.36
C GLY A 208 2.11 20.14 10.59
N LYS A 209 0.91 19.80 11.06
CA LYS A 209 0.73 18.78 12.10
C LYS A 209 0.50 17.42 11.47
N ALA A 210 1.35 16.46 11.83
CA ALA A 210 1.18 15.06 11.46
C ALA A 210 0.33 14.35 12.53
N THR A 211 -0.79 13.75 12.12
CA THR A 211 -1.71 13.05 13.02
C THR A 211 -1.91 11.62 12.55
N ALA A 212 -1.66 10.65 13.43
CA ALA A 212 -1.99 9.26 13.15
C ALA A 212 -3.51 9.07 13.23
N ILE A 213 -4.13 8.65 12.12
CA ILE A 213 -5.58 8.35 12.06
C ILE A 213 -5.86 6.88 12.41
N GLY A 214 -4.82 6.05 12.55
CA GLY A 214 -5.00 4.62 12.72
C GLY A 214 -5.29 3.99 11.36
N ARG A 215 -6.45 3.35 11.18
CA ARG A 215 -6.72 2.48 10.02
C ARG A 215 -7.10 3.27 8.74
N PRO A 216 -6.74 2.78 7.54
CA PRO A 216 -6.95 3.50 6.28
C PRO A 216 -8.41 3.76 5.91
N ASP A 217 -9.32 2.87 6.29
CA ASP A 217 -10.75 2.97 6.01
C ASP A 217 -11.41 4.20 6.64
N ALA A 218 -11.03 4.54 7.87
CA ALA A 218 -11.56 5.72 8.54
C ALA A 218 -11.17 7.00 7.76
N MET A 219 -9.95 7.02 7.24
CA MET A 219 -9.44 8.10 6.41
C MET A 219 -10.11 8.11 5.02
N LEU A 220 -10.20 6.97 4.34
CA LEU A 220 -10.84 6.86 3.02
C LEU A 220 -12.32 7.22 3.07
N ALA A 221 -13.05 6.76 4.08
CA ALA A 221 -14.44 7.14 4.31
C ALA A 221 -14.59 8.65 4.57
N THR A 222 -13.60 9.28 5.21
CA THR A 222 -13.60 10.73 5.46
C THR A 222 -13.29 11.52 4.18
N ILE A 223 -12.35 11.06 3.35
CA ILE A 223 -12.04 11.67 2.07
C ILE A 223 -13.22 11.54 1.12
N ALA A 224 -13.79 10.35 0.96
CA ALA A 224 -14.95 10.12 0.09
C ALA A 224 -16.13 11.03 0.46
N ARG A 225 -16.40 11.22 1.76
CA ARG A 225 -17.42 12.18 2.24
C ARG A 225 -17.09 13.64 1.93
N GLY A 226 -15.80 14.00 1.93
CA GLY A 226 -15.34 15.38 1.77
C GLY A 226 -15.16 15.81 0.31
N THR A 227 -14.75 14.91 -0.59
CA THR A 227 -14.58 15.21 -2.02
C THR A 227 -15.81 14.89 -2.84
N GLY A 228 -16.72 14.06 -2.33
CA GLY A 228 -17.86 13.54 -3.09
C GLY A 228 -17.45 12.48 -4.12
N ASP A 229 -16.18 12.05 -4.11
CA ASP A 229 -15.68 11.00 -4.98
C ASP A 229 -16.07 9.60 -4.48
N LEU A 230 -16.04 8.65 -5.42
CA LEU A 230 -16.15 7.22 -5.17
C LEU A 230 -15.09 6.75 -4.15
N PRO A 231 -15.43 5.83 -3.22
CA PRO A 231 -14.41 5.14 -2.44
C PRO A 231 -13.54 4.30 -3.38
N ALA A 232 -12.22 4.29 -3.14
CA ALA A 232 -11.25 3.48 -3.90
C ALA A 232 -11.56 1.97 -3.92
N GLY A 233 -12.28 1.48 -2.90
CA GLY A 233 -12.66 0.08 -2.78
C GLY A 233 -13.46 -0.20 -1.52
N ASN A 234 -13.79 -1.46 -1.35
CA ASN A 234 -14.54 -2.01 -0.25
C ASN A 234 -13.60 -2.68 0.74
N PHE A 235 -13.87 -2.49 2.02
CA PHE A 235 -13.19 -3.22 3.08
C PHE A 235 -14.17 -4.16 3.75
N ILE A 236 -13.98 -5.46 3.56
CA ILE A 236 -14.86 -6.50 4.09
C ILE A 236 -14.16 -7.17 5.28
N GLU A 237 -14.77 -7.14 6.45
CA GLU A 237 -14.27 -7.87 7.62
C GLU A 237 -14.81 -9.30 7.62
N ALA A 238 -13.93 -10.29 7.80
CA ALA A 238 -14.28 -11.70 7.77
C ALA A 238 -13.55 -12.47 8.86
N THR A 239 -14.06 -13.64 9.22
CA THR A 239 -13.38 -14.58 10.13
C THR A 239 -12.97 -15.81 9.35
N VAL A 240 -11.72 -16.24 9.47
CA VAL A 240 -11.23 -17.44 8.80
C VAL A 240 -11.97 -18.66 9.33
N THR A 241 -12.61 -19.43 8.45
CA THR A 241 -13.38 -20.64 8.80
C THR A 241 -12.63 -21.91 8.46
N GLY A 242 -11.71 -21.87 7.49
CA GLY A 242 -10.97 -23.05 7.06
C GLY A 242 -9.89 -22.76 6.03
N HIS A 243 -9.16 -23.81 5.68
CA HIS A 243 -8.21 -23.81 4.58
C HIS A 243 -8.45 -25.04 3.72
N ASP A 244 -8.45 -24.85 2.40
CA ASP A 244 -8.37 -25.94 1.45
C ASP A 244 -6.93 -26.00 0.93
N ASP A 245 -6.16 -26.93 1.47
CA ASP A 245 -4.76 -27.11 1.08
C ASP A 245 -4.61 -27.81 -0.28
N ARG A 246 -5.67 -28.44 -0.83
CA ARG A 246 -5.62 -29.04 -2.18
C ARG A 246 -5.60 -27.96 -3.25
N ASP A 247 -6.46 -26.97 -3.09
CA ASP A 247 -6.59 -25.86 -4.05
C ASP A 247 -5.80 -24.62 -3.64
N GLY A 248 -5.16 -24.64 -2.47
CA GLY A 248 -4.37 -23.52 -1.97
C GLY A 248 -5.25 -22.30 -1.65
N LEU A 249 -6.35 -22.54 -0.94
CA LEU A 249 -7.35 -21.52 -0.61
C LEU A 249 -7.54 -21.35 0.91
N THR A 250 -7.95 -20.16 1.31
CA THR A 250 -8.43 -19.86 2.65
C THR A 250 -9.90 -19.46 2.56
N GLU A 251 -10.74 -20.11 3.35
CA GLU A 251 -12.16 -19.79 3.47
C GLU A 251 -12.39 -18.86 4.66
N ALA A 252 -13.25 -17.87 4.48
CA ALA A 252 -13.64 -16.95 5.52
C ALA A 252 -15.12 -16.57 5.41
N LEU A 253 -15.71 -16.18 6.53
CA LEU A 253 -17.09 -15.73 6.61
C LEU A 253 -17.15 -14.25 7.01
N ALA A 254 -17.73 -13.43 6.14
CA ALA A 254 -18.08 -12.03 6.41
C ALA A 254 -19.57 -11.90 6.71
N THR A 255 -19.99 -10.73 7.21
CA THR A 255 -21.41 -10.38 7.34
C THR A 255 -22.09 -10.42 5.98
N ALA A 256 -21.44 -9.89 4.95
CA ALA A 256 -21.92 -9.91 3.57
C ALA A 256 -22.04 -11.33 2.94
N GLY A 257 -21.39 -12.35 3.50
CA GLY A 257 -21.40 -13.72 3.00
C GLY A 257 -20.05 -14.44 3.04
N PRO A 258 -19.97 -15.67 2.49
CA PRO A 258 -18.73 -16.43 2.42
C PRO A 258 -17.75 -15.81 1.41
N ILE A 259 -16.46 -15.87 1.75
CA ILE A 259 -15.35 -15.32 0.97
C ILE A 259 -14.26 -16.38 0.87
N VAL A 260 -13.69 -16.52 -0.33
CA VAL A 260 -12.60 -17.43 -0.65
C VAL A 260 -11.39 -16.63 -1.11
N LEU A 261 -10.30 -16.81 -0.39
CA LEU A 261 -9.01 -16.14 -0.53
C LEU A 261 -7.96 -17.13 -1.03
N ARG A 262 -6.85 -16.62 -1.60
CA ARG A 262 -5.65 -17.45 -1.73
C ARG A 262 -5.16 -17.87 -0.35
N ARG A 263 -4.47 -19.00 -0.28
CA ARG A 263 -3.92 -19.53 0.96
C ARG A 263 -3.11 -18.47 1.69
N ALA A 264 -3.63 -18.07 2.84
CA ALA A 264 -2.99 -17.11 3.73
C ALA A 264 -2.48 -17.82 4.99
N GLN A 265 -1.32 -17.41 5.51
CA GLN A 265 -0.74 -17.94 6.76
C GLN A 265 -1.43 -17.34 8.00
N VAL A 266 -2.70 -17.69 8.17
CA VAL A 266 -3.55 -17.20 9.25
C VAL A 266 -4.31 -18.37 9.86
N GLU A 267 -4.49 -18.37 11.18
CA GLU A 267 -5.18 -19.43 11.90
C GLU A 267 -6.70 -19.36 11.69
N ILE A 268 -7.35 -20.51 11.75
CA ILE A 268 -8.82 -20.60 11.79
C ILE A 268 -9.33 -19.85 13.03
N GLY A 269 -10.40 -19.07 12.85
CA GLY A 269 -10.96 -18.19 13.87
C GLY A 269 -10.34 -16.80 13.92
N ALA A 270 -9.23 -16.57 13.20
CA ALA A 270 -8.64 -15.24 13.11
C ALA A 270 -9.58 -14.27 12.36
N ARG A 271 -9.69 -13.06 12.90
CA ARG A 271 -10.35 -11.96 12.21
C ARG A 271 -9.40 -11.35 11.20
N ILE A 272 -9.90 -11.23 10.00
CA ILE A 272 -9.20 -10.72 8.85
C ILE A 272 -10.01 -9.62 8.19
N ARG A 273 -9.35 -8.90 7.29
CA ARG A 273 -9.99 -7.87 6.49
C ARG A 273 -9.48 -7.97 5.07
N VAL A 274 -10.40 -7.73 4.15
CA VAL A 274 -10.23 -7.94 2.72
C VAL A 274 -10.51 -6.62 2.02
N PHE A 275 -9.56 -6.14 1.22
CA PHE A 275 -9.78 -4.99 0.35
C PHE A 275 -10.17 -5.48 -1.05
N VAL A 276 -11.25 -4.94 -1.62
CA VAL A 276 -11.70 -5.22 -2.99
C VAL A 276 -11.94 -3.89 -3.70
N PRO A 277 -11.13 -3.53 -4.72
CA PRO A 277 -11.36 -2.31 -5.51
C PRO A 277 -12.77 -2.28 -6.09
N VAL A 278 -13.40 -1.09 -6.15
CA VAL A 278 -14.75 -0.96 -6.70
C VAL A 278 -14.81 -1.36 -8.18
N SER A 279 -13.70 -1.18 -8.91
CA SER A 279 -13.51 -1.55 -10.31
C SER A 279 -13.31 -3.06 -10.55
N ASP A 280 -12.95 -3.81 -9.51
CA ASP A 280 -12.75 -5.27 -9.57
C ASP A 280 -14.04 -6.06 -9.27
N ILE A 281 -15.13 -5.36 -8.93
CA ILE A 281 -16.44 -5.98 -8.65
C ILE A 281 -17.28 -6.02 -9.92
N VAL A 282 -17.61 -7.23 -10.35
CA VAL A 282 -18.54 -7.50 -11.44
C VAL A 282 -19.93 -7.69 -10.84
N VAL A 283 -20.93 -7.01 -11.41
CA VAL A 283 -22.33 -7.13 -10.99
C VAL A 283 -23.08 -8.02 -11.95
N THR A 284 -23.85 -8.97 -11.42
CA THR A 284 -24.73 -9.84 -12.20
C THR A 284 -26.14 -9.89 -11.64
N LYS A 285 -27.10 -10.18 -12.52
CA LYS A 285 -28.48 -10.53 -12.19
C LYS A 285 -28.63 -12.04 -12.06
N GLY A 286 -29.17 -12.49 -10.92
CA GLY A 286 -29.44 -13.92 -10.68
C GLY A 286 -28.19 -14.79 -10.52
N ALA A 287 -28.37 -16.10 -10.56
CA ALA A 287 -27.29 -17.07 -10.46
C ALA A 287 -26.61 -17.23 -11.82
N ALA A 288 -25.37 -16.72 -11.93
CA ALA A 288 -24.53 -16.98 -13.09
C ALA A 288 -23.77 -18.31 -12.90
N GLU A 289 -23.90 -19.25 -13.83
CA GLU A 289 -23.15 -20.51 -13.82
C GLU A 289 -21.86 -20.41 -14.64
N GLY A 290 -20.91 -21.31 -14.40
CA GLY A 290 -19.68 -21.42 -15.21
C GLY A 290 -18.70 -20.25 -15.05
N LEU A 291 -18.69 -19.58 -13.90
CA LEU A 291 -17.79 -18.45 -13.64
C LEU A 291 -16.48 -18.89 -13.02
N SER A 292 -15.38 -18.23 -13.39
CA SER A 292 -14.07 -18.40 -12.75
C SER A 292 -13.92 -17.60 -11.44
N ALA A 293 -14.94 -16.81 -11.07
CA ALA A 293 -14.95 -16.03 -9.83
C ALA A 293 -15.56 -16.88 -8.72
N LEU A 294 -14.76 -17.19 -7.69
CA LEU A 294 -15.20 -17.99 -6.55
C LEU A 294 -15.97 -17.16 -5.51
N ASN A 295 -15.72 -15.85 -5.44
CA ASN A 295 -16.43 -14.98 -4.51
C ASN A 295 -17.74 -14.49 -5.12
N ARG A 296 -18.81 -14.70 -4.37
CA ARG A 296 -20.15 -14.24 -4.70
C ARG A 296 -20.84 -13.75 -3.44
N LEU A 297 -21.12 -12.45 -3.40
CA LEU A 297 -21.91 -11.85 -2.33
C LEU A 297 -23.26 -11.41 -2.91
N SER A 298 -24.35 -11.94 -2.36
CA SER A 298 -25.69 -11.58 -2.78
C SER A 298 -26.19 -10.39 -1.98
N GLY A 299 -26.94 -9.50 -2.63
CA GLY A 299 -27.47 -8.31 -1.98
C GLY A 299 -28.55 -7.62 -2.80
N VAL A 300 -29.00 -6.48 -2.31
CA VAL A 300 -30.03 -5.67 -2.93
C VAL A 300 -29.46 -4.30 -3.28
N VAL A 301 -29.74 -3.81 -4.49
CA VAL A 301 -29.30 -2.48 -4.91
C VAL A 301 -29.89 -1.43 -3.98
N ALA A 302 -29.02 -0.75 -3.24
CA ALA A 302 -29.39 0.29 -2.29
C ALA A 302 -29.43 1.67 -2.94
N ASP A 303 -28.50 1.97 -3.85
CA ASP A 303 -28.42 3.26 -4.55
C ASP A 303 -27.68 3.12 -5.89
N ILE A 304 -28.01 4.00 -6.84
CA ILE A 304 -27.33 4.12 -8.14
C ILE A 304 -27.07 5.60 -8.39
N SER A 305 -25.79 5.98 -8.48
CA SER A 305 -25.41 7.38 -8.71
C SER A 305 -24.49 7.52 -9.93
N ASP A 306 -24.86 8.39 -10.86
CA ASP A 306 -24.09 8.71 -12.07
C ASP A 306 -23.31 10.00 -11.83
N SER A 307 -21.98 9.92 -11.85
CA SER A 307 -21.11 11.07 -11.62
C SER A 307 -20.95 11.97 -12.86
N GLY A 308 -21.62 11.65 -13.97
CA GLY A 308 -21.56 12.44 -15.20
C GLY A 308 -20.38 12.08 -16.11
N GLN A 309 -19.31 11.48 -15.58
CA GLN A 309 -18.05 11.20 -16.30
C GLN A 309 -17.97 9.81 -16.94
N GLY A 310 -19.11 9.11 -17.10
CA GLY A 310 -19.17 7.80 -17.77
C GLY A 310 -19.01 6.59 -16.83
N ALA A 311 -18.63 6.83 -15.59
CA ALA A 311 -18.72 5.86 -14.49
C ALA A 311 -20.03 6.05 -13.72
N VAL A 312 -20.67 4.94 -13.36
CA VAL A 312 -21.85 4.86 -12.51
C VAL A 312 -21.49 4.05 -11.28
N THR A 313 -21.81 4.60 -10.12
CA THR A 313 -21.64 3.96 -8.84
C THR A 313 -22.87 3.13 -8.53
N LEU A 314 -22.68 1.86 -8.20
CA LEU A 314 -23.71 0.99 -7.66
C LEU A 314 -23.41 0.69 -6.19
N SER A 315 -24.33 1.04 -5.31
CA SER A 315 -24.30 0.65 -3.90
C SER A 315 -25.24 -0.53 -3.67
N VAL A 316 -24.75 -1.58 -3.04
CA VAL A 316 -25.49 -2.82 -2.78
C VAL A 316 -25.43 -3.14 -1.29
N ASP A 317 -26.59 -3.41 -0.70
CA ASP A 317 -26.72 -3.91 0.66
C ASP A 317 -26.61 -5.45 0.65
N CYS A 318 -25.49 -5.94 1.17
CA CYS A 318 -25.23 -7.37 1.39
C CYS A 318 -25.38 -7.67 2.88
N ASN A 319 -26.59 -8.05 3.30
CA ASN A 319 -26.89 -8.47 4.67
C ASN A 319 -26.52 -7.41 5.75
N GLY A 320 -26.80 -6.13 5.46
CA GLY A 320 -26.52 -5.00 6.33
C GLY A 320 -25.14 -4.36 6.11
N GLU A 321 -24.28 -4.98 5.30
CA GLU A 321 -22.98 -4.43 4.89
C GLU A 321 -23.10 -3.80 3.50
N ARG A 322 -22.81 -2.50 3.39
CA ARG A 322 -22.92 -1.76 2.12
C ARG A 322 -21.63 -1.85 1.33
N LEU A 323 -21.72 -2.44 0.14
CA LEU A 323 -20.63 -2.58 -0.81
C LEU A 323 -20.88 -1.72 -2.06
N VAL A 324 -19.81 -1.22 -2.66
CA VAL A 324 -19.83 -0.31 -3.81
C VAL A 324 -19.14 -0.96 -5.00
N ALA A 325 -19.74 -0.89 -6.18
CA ALA A 325 -19.14 -1.31 -7.44
C ALA A 325 -19.16 -0.14 -8.43
N GLU A 326 -18.12 -0.05 -9.25
CA GLU A 326 -18.07 0.90 -10.37
C GLU A 326 -18.50 0.19 -11.66
N LEU A 327 -19.46 0.79 -12.36
CA LEU A 327 -20.03 0.27 -13.58
C LEU A 327 -20.02 1.32 -14.69
N THR A 328 -20.06 0.88 -15.94
CA THR A 328 -20.35 1.81 -17.05
C THR A 328 -21.86 2.05 -17.13
N ARG A 329 -22.28 3.22 -17.67
CA ARG A 329 -23.70 3.48 -17.99
C ARG A 329 -24.31 2.36 -18.83
N ARG A 330 -23.55 1.85 -19.81
CA ARG A 330 -24.00 0.75 -20.68
C ARG A 330 -24.29 -0.51 -19.87
N SER A 331 -23.45 -0.85 -18.91
CA SER A 331 -23.67 -2.01 -18.02
C SER A 331 -24.94 -1.85 -17.19
N VAL A 332 -25.17 -0.66 -16.63
CA VAL A 332 -26.39 -0.36 -15.85
C VAL A 332 -27.64 -0.48 -16.70
N SER A 333 -27.64 0.08 -17.91
CA SER A 333 -28.77 -0.01 -18.85
C SER A 333 -29.01 -1.44 -19.36
N GLN A 334 -27.94 -2.16 -19.74
CA GLN A 334 -28.03 -3.54 -20.24
C GLN A 334 -28.53 -4.49 -19.17
N LEU A 335 -28.05 -4.31 -17.94
CA LEU A 335 -28.54 -5.04 -16.79
C LEU A 335 -29.86 -4.47 -16.29
N ALA A 336 -30.43 -3.38 -16.82
CA ALA A 336 -31.66 -2.75 -16.31
C ALA A 336 -31.70 -2.70 -14.76
N LEU A 337 -30.63 -2.19 -14.15
CA LEU A 337 -30.50 -2.12 -12.70
C LEU A 337 -31.39 -1.01 -12.15
N THR A 338 -32.09 -1.30 -11.06
CA THR A 338 -32.92 -0.34 -10.32
C THR A 338 -32.70 -0.52 -8.82
N GLN A 339 -32.98 0.52 -8.04
CA GLN A 339 -33.02 0.41 -6.58
C GLN A 339 -34.00 -0.69 -6.13
N GLY A 340 -33.66 -1.43 -5.07
CA GLY A 340 -34.44 -2.55 -4.54
C GLY A 340 -34.26 -3.87 -5.30
N MET A 341 -33.45 -3.90 -6.36
CA MET A 341 -33.27 -5.10 -7.16
C MET A 341 -32.27 -6.08 -6.54
N PRO A 342 -32.55 -7.40 -6.50
CA PRO A 342 -31.57 -8.39 -6.07
C PRO A 342 -30.47 -8.57 -7.13
N VAL A 343 -29.22 -8.52 -6.68
CA VAL A 343 -28.02 -8.67 -7.51
C VAL A 343 -26.98 -9.54 -6.80
N SER A 344 -25.99 -10.02 -7.55
CA SER A 344 -24.80 -10.63 -6.96
C SER A 344 -23.56 -9.86 -7.38
N LEU A 345 -22.68 -9.62 -6.41
CA LEU A 345 -21.35 -9.07 -6.59
C LEU A 345 -20.35 -10.22 -6.72
N LEU A 346 -19.57 -10.19 -7.80
CA LEU A 346 -18.58 -11.21 -8.14
C LEU A 346 -17.19 -10.57 -8.18
N PHE A 347 -16.22 -11.22 -7.58
CA PHE A 347 -14.83 -10.79 -7.64
C PHE A 347 -13.89 -11.99 -7.55
N LYS A 348 -12.70 -11.87 -8.15
CA LYS A 348 -11.77 -13.00 -8.19
C LYS A 348 -11.02 -13.14 -6.88
N THR A 349 -10.77 -14.37 -6.46
CA THR A 349 -9.90 -14.68 -5.32
C THR A 349 -8.49 -14.11 -5.49
N VAL A 350 -8.01 -13.97 -6.73
CA VAL A 350 -6.71 -13.35 -7.04
C VAL A 350 -6.70 -11.83 -6.91
N SER A 351 -7.87 -11.18 -7.01
CA SER A 351 -8.03 -9.73 -6.78
C SER A 351 -8.07 -9.39 -5.30
N ILE A 352 -8.34 -10.40 -4.46
CA ILE A 352 -8.27 -10.23 -3.01
C ILE A 352 -6.83 -10.45 -2.57
N ALA A 353 -6.20 -9.39 -2.07
CA ALA A 353 -4.91 -9.50 -1.41
C ALA A 353 -5.06 -10.44 -0.19
N SER A 354 -4.56 -11.67 -0.34
CA SER A 354 -4.49 -12.70 0.72
C SER A 354 -3.61 -12.27 1.89
N GLU A 355 -2.84 -11.21 1.68
CA GLU A 355 -1.87 -10.63 2.62
C GLU A 355 -2.38 -9.28 3.18
N GLY A 356 -3.53 -8.77 2.71
CA GLY A 356 -4.24 -7.62 3.29
C GLY A 356 -4.96 -7.90 4.61
N LEU A 357 -4.71 -9.05 5.22
CA LEU A 357 -5.34 -9.50 6.46
C LEU A 357 -4.79 -8.68 7.63
N PHE A 358 -5.43 -7.54 7.91
CA PHE A 358 -5.13 -6.75 9.09
C PHE A 358 -5.48 -7.57 10.35
N ARG A 359 -4.46 -8.20 10.96
CA ARG A 359 -4.63 -8.92 12.23
C ARG A 359 -5.15 -7.95 13.28
N ARG A 360 -6.39 -8.16 13.73
CA ARG A 360 -6.90 -7.55 14.95
C ARG A 360 -6.24 -8.28 16.12
N ARG A 361 -5.22 -7.69 16.74
CA ARG A 361 -4.79 -8.13 18.06
C ARG A 361 -5.87 -7.82 19.08
#